data_AF-A0A7X8JNJ5-F1
#
_entry.id   AF-A0A7X8JNJ5-F1
#
_cell.length_a   1.000
_cell.length_b   1.000
_cell.length_c   1.000
_cell.angle_alpha   90.00
_cell.angle_beta   90.00
_cell.angle_gamma   90.00
#
_symmetry.space_group_name_H-M   'P 1'
#
loop_
_entity.id
_entity.type
_entity.pdbx_description
1 polymer ?
#
loop_
_entity_poly.entity_id
_entity_poly.type
_entity_poly.pdbx_seq_one_letter_code
_entity_poly.pdbx_strand_id
1 'polypeptide(L)'
;MRAFKFYPENKAKFHFGNSKAKIIDSFSSDQLFSALFNCAVLLYGEDKAVKLLSHSLPTLSFSSLFWGLKFIDHNSGECKEIFFLPRPLAPFKQYESQNLLLHKKTKKIKYFSLEAFKLLQRSWQKDIRHFTFNLLDLKVIGEKFACTNSEIKSLGLKNADIEDLKFFTIQSNPRLVVSRVNDQSENFYYQEALEIIYQQVNGYEICPFMYFFYQGELNQRLEAVI
;
A
#
# COMPACT_ATOMS: atom_id res chain seq x y z
N MET A 1 -9.56 -17.38 0.66
CA MET A 1 -8.80 -16.12 0.82
C MET A 1 -9.80 -14.99 1.00
N ARG A 2 -9.61 -14.12 1.99
CA ARG A 2 -10.42 -12.94 2.27
C ARG A 2 -9.53 -11.70 2.18
N ALA A 3 -10.12 -10.52 1.98
CA ALA A 3 -9.39 -9.26 2.03
C ALA A 3 -10.04 -8.34 3.06
N PHE A 4 -9.24 -7.84 4.00
CA PHE A 4 -9.67 -6.87 5.00
C PHE A 4 -9.22 -5.49 4.56
N LYS A 5 -10.10 -4.49 4.68
CA LYS A 5 -9.89 -3.13 4.19
C LYS A 5 -9.97 -2.14 5.34
N PHE A 6 -9.08 -1.16 5.31
CA PHE A 6 -8.98 -0.06 6.26
C PHE A 6 -9.11 1.23 5.47
N TYR A 7 -10.09 2.06 5.84
CA TYR A 7 -10.36 3.33 5.18
C TYR A 7 -9.88 4.47 6.10
N PRO A 8 -8.62 4.89 5.96
CA PRO A 8 -8.09 5.98 6.77
C PRO A 8 -8.74 7.29 6.36
N GLU A 9 -9.02 8.15 7.33
CA GLU A 9 -9.57 9.49 7.09
C GLU A 9 -8.60 10.39 6.31
N ASN A 10 -9.13 11.43 5.67
CA ASN A 10 -8.31 12.43 5.00
C ASN A 10 -7.38 13.13 6.02
N LYS A 11 -6.09 13.27 5.66
CA LYS A 11 -5.01 13.77 6.52
C LYS A 11 -4.66 12.87 7.72
N ALA A 12 -5.12 11.63 7.74
CA ALA A 12 -4.65 10.65 8.70
C ALA A 12 -3.13 10.45 8.54
N LYS A 13 -2.42 10.35 9.67
CA LYS A 13 -0.96 10.26 9.73
C LYS A 13 -0.54 8.91 10.29
N PHE A 14 0.37 8.25 9.59
CA PHE A 14 0.91 6.94 9.96
C PHE A 14 2.42 7.00 10.11
N HIS A 15 2.95 6.35 11.14
CA HIS A 15 4.38 6.16 11.30
C HIS A 15 4.74 4.70 11.04
N PHE A 16 5.16 4.39 9.81
CA PHE A 16 5.67 3.08 9.43
C PHE A 16 7.20 3.10 9.48
N GLY A 17 7.74 2.97 10.69
CA GLY A 17 9.18 2.93 10.92
C GLY A 17 9.77 1.55 10.59
N ASN A 18 10.98 1.56 10.04
CA ASN A 18 11.87 0.39 10.04
C ASN A 18 12.92 0.55 11.16
N SER A 19 13.65 -0.52 11.49
CA SER A 19 14.84 -0.56 12.34
C SER A 19 15.89 0.55 12.06
N LYS A 20 15.85 1.18 10.89
CA LYS A 20 16.70 2.31 10.48
C LYS A 20 16.04 3.70 10.62
N ALA A 21 14.92 3.80 11.33
CA ALA A 21 14.15 5.02 11.58
C ALA A 21 13.67 5.81 10.34
N LYS A 22 13.73 5.21 9.14
CA LYS A 22 13.18 5.81 7.90
C LYS A 22 11.75 5.34 7.69
N ILE A 23 10.89 6.24 7.21
CA ILE A 23 9.57 5.82 6.74
C ILE A 23 9.69 4.98 5.48
N ILE A 24 8.96 3.86 5.49
CA ILE A 24 8.70 3.05 4.30
C ILE A 24 7.24 3.25 3.92
N ASP A 25 6.95 3.28 2.63
CA ASP A 25 5.58 3.36 2.09
C ASP A 25 4.84 2.00 2.09
N SER A 26 5.41 1.01 2.77
CA SER A 26 4.85 -0.32 2.93
C SER A 26 4.91 -0.75 4.39
N PHE A 27 3.81 -1.30 4.90
CA PHE A 27 3.72 -1.89 6.23
C PHE A 27 3.71 -3.41 6.10
N SER A 28 4.71 -4.07 6.70
CA SER A 28 5.02 -5.47 6.43
C SER A 28 4.13 -6.43 7.21
N SER A 29 4.05 -7.69 6.75
CA SER A 29 3.18 -8.70 7.36
C SER A 29 3.59 -9.07 8.79
N ASP A 30 4.87 -8.95 9.15
CA ASP A 30 5.36 -9.14 10.52
C ASP A 30 4.89 -8.02 11.47
N GLN A 31 4.90 -6.76 10.99
CA GLN A 31 4.35 -5.63 11.73
C GLN A 31 2.84 -5.77 11.89
N LEU A 32 2.14 -6.22 10.84
CA LEU A 32 0.71 -6.50 10.90
C LEU A 32 0.39 -7.62 11.88
N PHE A 33 1.13 -8.72 11.83
CA PHE A 33 0.97 -9.82 12.79
C PHE A 33 1.18 -9.32 14.23
N SER A 34 2.21 -8.50 14.47
CA SER A 34 2.48 -7.93 15.79
C SER A 34 1.34 -7.04 16.28
N ALA A 35 0.77 -6.21 15.38
CA ALA A 35 -0.39 -5.38 15.70
C ALA A 35 -1.62 -6.24 16.04
N LEU A 36 -1.93 -7.25 15.23
CA LEU A 36 -3.04 -8.17 15.49
C LEU A 36 -2.84 -8.97 16.78
N PHE A 37 -1.62 -9.43 17.07
CA PHE A 37 -1.30 -10.11 18.32
C PHE A 37 -1.57 -9.20 19.52
N ASN A 38 -1.10 -7.95 19.48
CA ASN A 38 -1.35 -6.99 20.56
C ASN A 38 -2.85 -6.70 20.73
N CYS A 39 -3.61 -6.57 19.63
CA CYS A 39 -5.07 -6.46 19.70
C CYS A 39 -5.72 -7.68 20.36
N ALA A 40 -5.27 -8.91 20.02
CA ALA A 40 -5.76 -10.13 20.64
C ALA A 40 -5.45 -10.19 22.14
N VAL A 41 -4.26 -9.75 22.56
CA VAL A 41 -3.89 -9.67 23.99
C VAL A 41 -4.79 -8.67 24.72
N LEU A 42 -5.06 -7.51 24.12
CA LEU A 42 -5.94 -6.50 24.70
C LEU A 42 -7.38 -6.99 24.87
N LEU A 43 -7.91 -7.74 23.89
CA LEU A 43 -9.30 -8.20 23.90
C LEU A 43 -9.52 -9.46 24.77
N TYR A 44 -8.55 -10.37 24.81
CA TYR A 44 -8.75 -11.70 25.39
C TYR A 44 -7.74 -12.10 26.48
N GLY A 45 -6.69 -11.31 26.70
CA GLY A 45 -5.57 -11.64 27.56
C GLY A 45 -4.52 -12.53 26.86
N GLU A 46 -3.31 -12.54 27.42
CA GLU A 46 -2.13 -13.19 26.84
C GLU A 46 -2.34 -14.68 26.54
N ASP A 47 -2.79 -15.46 27.53
CA ASP A 47 -2.98 -16.91 27.37
C ASP A 47 -3.93 -17.28 26.23
N LYS A 48 -5.00 -16.50 26.05
CA LYS A 48 -5.99 -16.74 24.99
C LYS A 48 -5.49 -16.25 23.65
N ALA A 49 -4.77 -15.13 23.61
CA ALA A 49 -4.17 -14.61 22.38
C ALA A 49 -3.12 -15.59 21.81
N VAL A 50 -2.26 -16.12 22.68
CA VAL A 50 -1.28 -17.15 22.31
C VAL A 50 -2.01 -18.36 21.74
N LYS A 51 -3.01 -18.93 22.43
CA LYS A 51 -3.77 -20.08 21.92
C LYS A 51 -4.45 -19.77 20.57
N LEU A 52 -5.11 -18.63 20.46
CA LEU A 52 -5.85 -18.24 19.26
C LEU A 52 -4.93 -18.14 18.04
N LEU A 53 -3.77 -17.51 18.18
CA LEU A 53 -2.85 -17.31 17.07
C LEU A 53 -1.97 -18.54 16.84
N SER A 54 -1.40 -19.16 17.89
CA SER A 54 -0.53 -20.34 17.76
C SER A 54 -1.23 -21.57 17.17
N HIS A 55 -2.49 -21.84 17.52
CA HIS A 55 -3.25 -22.93 16.91
C HIS A 55 -3.61 -22.65 15.44
N SER A 56 -3.70 -21.37 15.06
CA SER A 56 -4.07 -20.95 13.70
C SER A 56 -2.85 -20.83 12.78
N LEU A 57 -1.66 -20.55 13.31
CA LEU A 57 -0.40 -20.30 12.57
C LEU A 57 -0.10 -21.30 11.43
N PRO A 58 -0.31 -22.62 11.57
CA PRO A 58 0.01 -23.57 10.49
C PRO A 58 -0.83 -23.39 9.22
N THR A 59 -2.03 -22.81 9.36
CA THR A 59 -2.99 -22.63 8.26
C THR A 59 -3.18 -21.17 7.88
N LEU A 60 -2.58 -20.26 8.65
CA LEU A 60 -2.85 -18.84 8.63
C LEU A 60 -1.71 -18.10 7.93
N SER A 61 -2.06 -17.31 6.94
CA SER A 61 -1.14 -16.47 6.17
C SER A 61 -1.74 -15.09 5.96
N PHE A 62 -0.92 -14.08 6.22
CA PHE A 62 -1.24 -12.67 5.98
C PHE A 62 -0.30 -12.11 4.93
N SER A 63 -0.84 -11.29 4.02
CA SER A 63 0.01 -10.40 3.23
C SER A 63 0.42 -9.18 4.06
N SER A 64 1.41 -8.43 3.55
CA SER A 64 1.63 -7.05 3.96
C SER A 64 0.39 -6.19 3.70
N LEU A 65 0.32 -5.01 4.31
CA LEU A 65 -0.66 -4.00 3.95
C LEU A 65 -0.29 -3.40 2.59
N PHE A 66 -1.25 -3.42 1.69
CA PHE A 66 -1.18 -2.86 0.35
C PHE A 66 -2.14 -1.68 0.22
N TRP A 67 -1.93 -0.89 -0.84
CA TRP A 67 -2.73 0.29 -1.13
C TRP A 67 -3.79 0.01 -2.18
N GLY A 68 -4.99 0.52 -1.95
CA GLY A 68 -6.06 0.64 -2.92
C GLY A 68 -6.48 2.09 -3.10
N LEU A 69 -7.18 2.38 -4.20
CA LEU A 69 -7.81 3.67 -4.45
C LEU A 69 -9.31 3.47 -4.64
N LYS A 70 -10.10 4.19 -3.85
CA LYS A 70 -11.56 4.26 -3.95
C LYS A 70 -11.93 5.55 -4.67
N PHE A 71 -12.70 5.43 -5.74
CA PHE A 71 -13.20 6.52 -6.57
C PHE A 71 -14.69 6.66 -6.28
N ILE A 72 -15.08 7.82 -5.76
CA ILE A 72 -16.46 8.15 -5.40
C ILE A 72 -16.92 9.25 -6.36
N ASP A 73 -17.92 8.97 -7.19
CA ASP A 73 -18.52 9.95 -8.07
C ASP A 73 -19.54 10.79 -7.29
N HIS A 74 -19.33 12.11 -7.19
CA HIS A 74 -20.27 12.99 -6.51
C HIS A 74 -21.60 13.17 -7.24
N ASN A 75 -21.65 12.93 -8.55
CA ASN A 75 -22.87 13.11 -9.35
C ASN A 75 -23.80 11.91 -9.24
N SER A 76 -23.26 10.69 -9.35
CA SER A 76 -24.04 9.45 -9.33
C SER A 76 -24.08 8.77 -7.96
N GLY A 77 -23.14 9.10 -7.06
CA GLY A 77 -22.92 8.35 -5.82
C GLY A 77 -22.27 6.98 -6.04
N GLU A 78 -21.92 6.62 -7.28
CA GLU A 78 -21.26 5.35 -7.57
C GLU A 78 -19.85 5.31 -6.98
N CYS A 79 -19.48 4.13 -6.49
CA CYS A 79 -18.18 3.87 -5.91
C CYS A 79 -17.48 2.74 -6.65
N LYS A 80 -16.25 2.99 -7.09
CA LYS A 80 -15.38 1.97 -7.71
C LYS A 80 -14.06 1.90 -6.97
N GLU A 81 -13.54 0.69 -6.79
CA GLU A 81 -12.28 0.46 -6.07
C GLU A 81 -11.27 -0.25 -6.96
N ILE A 82 -10.04 0.23 -6.94
CA ILE A 82 -8.90 -0.41 -7.59
C ILE A 82 -7.93 -0.85 -6.50
N PHE A 83 -7.63 -2.14 -6.47
CA PHE A 83 -6.67 -2.74 -5.55
C PHE A 83 -5.32 -2.84 -6.24
N PHE A 84 -4.26 -2.41 -5.56
CA PHE A 84 -2.91 -2.46 -6.12
C PHE A 84 -2.00 -3.43 -5.36
N LEU A 85 -1.21 -4.19 -6.10
CA LEU A 85 -0.18 -5.10 -5.64
C LEU A 85 1.21 -4.48 -5.82
N PRO A 86 2.20 -4.83 -4.99
CA PRO A 86 3.56 -4.32 -5.15
C PRO A 86 4.20 -4.80 -6.44
N ARG A 87 5.07 -3.96 -7.01
CA ARG A 87 5.91 -4.30 -8.16
C ARG A 87 6.76 -5.53 -7.85
N PRO A 88 6.74 -6.58 -8.69
CA PRO A 88 7.67 -7.69 -8.57
C PRO A 88 9.12 -7.21 -8.71
N LEU A 89 10.02 -7.80 -7.93
CA LEU A 89 11.46 -7.53 -8.03
C LEU A 89 12.09 -8.12 -9.30
N ALA A 90 11.40 -9.06 -9.95
CA ALA A 90 11.88 -9.68 -11.16
C ALA A 90 12.04 -8.65 -12.29
N PRO A 91 13.10 -8.78 -13.12
CA PRO A 91 13.39 -7.80 -14.15
C PRO A 91 12.35 -7.81 -15.27
N PHE A 92 12.17 -6.65 -15.87
CA PHE A 92 11.36 -6.45 -17.07
C PHE A 92 12.30 -6.42 -18.26
N LYS A 93 11.90 -7.01 -19.39
CA LYS A 93 12.66 -6.89 -20.63
C LYS A 93 12.81 -5.42 -20.97
N GLN A 94 14.05 -4.95 -21.04
CA GLN A 94 14.34 -3.59 -21.47
C GLN A 94 14.11 -3.53 -22.98
N TYR A 95 13.07 -2.80 -23.39
CA TYR A 95 12.97 -2.36 -24.77
C TYR A 95 13.96 -1.20 -24.90
N GLU A 96 14.90 -1.32 -25.85
CA GLU A 96 15.85 -0.27 -26.21
C GLU A 96 15.09 1.00 -26.60
N SER A 97 14.74 1.82 -25.63
CA SER A 97 14.20 3.13 -25.85
C SER A 97 15.28 4.10 -25.40
N GLN A 98 15.85 4.82 -26.36
CA GLN A 98 16.86 5.87 -26.16
C GLN A 98 16.36 7.05 -25.30
N ASN A 99 15.17 6.96 -24.69
CA ASN A 99 14.50 8.05 -24.01
C ASN A 99 14.54 7.89 -22.48
N LEU A 100 15.52 8.56 -21.86
CA LEU A 100 15.75 8.63 -20.41
C LEU A 100 14.49 8.98 -19.60
N LEU A 101 13.58 9.79 -20.16
CA LEU A 101 12.36 10.22 -19.47
C LEU A 101 11.40 9.05 -19.23
N LEU A 102 11.22 8.19 -20.23
CA LEU A 102 10.36 7.00 -20.13
C LEU A 102 10.90 6.01 -19.10
N HIS A 103 12.21 5.82 -19.08
CA HIS A 103 12.87 4.98 -18.07
C HIS A 103 12.72 5.56 -16.64
N LYS A 104 12.78 6.89 -16.47
CA LYS A 104 12.49 7.53 -15.18
C LYS A 104 11.04 7.31 -14.76
N LYS A 105 10.08 7.46 -15.67
CA LYS A 105 8.65 7.21 -15.38
C LYS A 105 8.42 5.76 -14.95
N THR A 106 8.94 4.78 -15.68
CA THR A 106 8.75 3.36 -15.33
C THR A 106 9.43 2.95 -14.03
N LYS A 107 10.53 3.61 -13.61
CA LYS A 107 11.15 3.39 -12.30
C LYS A 107 10.32 3.91 -11.12
N LYS A 108 9.49 4.94 -11.32
CA LYS A 108 8.61 5.49 -10.26
C LYS A 108 7.42 4.59 -9.94
N ILE A 109 7.01 3.73 -10.87
CA ILE A 109 5.92 2.76 -10.67
C ILE A 109 6.32 1.76 -9.59
N LYS A 110 5.56 1.77 -8.49
CA LYS A 110 5.74 0.90 -7.32
C LYS A 110 4.63 -0.13 -7.18
N TYR A 111 3.45 0.15 -7.73
CA TYR A 111 2.29 -0.71 -7.57
C TYR A 111 1.57 -0.93 -8.91
N PHE A 112 0.93 -2.09 -9.05
CA PHE A 112 0.14 -2.49 -10.22
C PHE A 112 -1.26 -2.86 -9.78
N SER A 113 -2.28 -2.41 -10.50
CA SER A 113 -3.66 -2.86 -10.27
C SER A 113 -3.77 -4.37 -10.43
N LEU A 114 -4.81 -4.98 -9.84
CA LEU A 114 -5.03 -6.42 -9.99
C LEU A 114 -5.14 -6.86 -11.46
N GLU A 115 -5.78 -6.07 -12.33
CA GLU A 115 -5.84 -6.39 -13.76
C GLU A 115 -4.47 -6.28 -14.43
N ALA A 116 -3.73 -5.19 -14.18
CA ALA A 116 -2.39 -5.01 -14.73
C ALA A 116 -1.44 -6.12 -14.25
N PHE A 117 -1.57 -6.54 -12.99
CA PHE A 117 -0.78 -7.62 -12.42
C PHE A 117 -1.10 -8.99 -13.03
N LYS A 118 -2.37 -9.26 -13.36
CA LYS A 118 -2.75 -10.48 -14.11
C LYS A 118 -2.12 -10.51 -15.50
N LEU A 119 -2.10 -9.37 -16.20
CA LEU A 119 -1.42 -9.26 -17.50
C LEU A 119 0.10 -9.46 -17.35
N LEU A 120 0.68 -8.87 -16.32
CA LEU A 120 2.09 -9.04 -15.98
C LEU A 120 2.44 -10.51 -15.74
N GLN A 121 1.67 -11.24 -14.92
CA GLN A 121 1.92 -12.65 -14.65
C GLN A 121 1.91 -13.51 -15.91
N ARG A 122 1.03 -13.22 -16.87
CA ARG A 122 0.97 -13.93 -18.17
C ARG A 122 2.19 -13.68 -19.05
N SER A 123 2.89 -12.56 -18.84
CA SER A 123 4.10 -12.20 -19.59
C SER A 123 5.39 -12.78 -19.00
N TRP A 124 5.31 -13.54 -17.89
CA TRP A 124 6.48 -14.11 -17.26
C TRP A 124 7.09 -15.22 -18.13
N GLN A 125 8.35 -15.03 -18.52
CA GLN A 125 9.12 -16.07 -19.21
C GLN A 125 10.03 -16.77 -18.22
N LYS A 126 9.72 -18.04 -17.93
CA LYS A 126 10.42 -18.85 -16.92
C LYS A 126 11.90 -19.08 -17.27
N ASP A 127 12.20 -19.25 -18.56
CA ASP A 127 13.55 -19.60 -19.04
C ASP A 127 14.53 -18.44 -18.85
N ILE A 128 14.14 -17.24 -19.26
CA ILE A 128 14.96 -16.04 -19.10
C ILE A 128 14.75 -15.36 -17.74
N ARG A 129 13.73 -15.73 -16.96
CA ARG A 129 13.34 -15.10 -15.69
C ARG A 129 13.08 -13.59 -15.81
N HIS A 130 12.42 -13.18 -16.88
CA HIS A 130 12.02 -11.79 -17.13
C HIS A 130 10.54 -11.70 -17.49
N PHE A 131 9.94 -10.54 -17.22
CA PHE A 131 8.65 -10.17 -17.78
C PHE A 131 8.83 -9.58 -19.18
N THR A 132 8.22 -10.19 -20.20
CA THR A 132 8.10 -9.59 -21.54
C THR A 132 6.85 -8.73 -21.62
N PHE A 133 6.85 -7.64 -20.85
CA PHE A 133 5.74 -6.71 -20.76
C PHE A 133 6.23 -5.28 -20.90
N ASN A 134 5.58 -4.52 -21.78
CA ASN A 134 5.88 -3.11 -21.92
C ASN A 134 5.09 -2.29 -20.88
N LEU A 135 5.82 -1.75 -19.89
CA LEU A 135 5.22 -0.93 -18.84
C LEU A 135 4.56 0.36 -19.37
N LEU A 136 4.93 0.81 -20.57
CA LEU A 136 4.36 2.00 -21.20
C LEU A 136 2.91 1.80 -21.66
N ASP A 137 2.46 0.56 -21.77
CA ASP A 137 1.08 0.24 -22.16
C ASP A 137 0.08 0.53 -21.03
N LEU A 138 0.59 0.69 -19.80
CA LEU A 138 -0.20 0.99 -18.60
C LEU A 138 -0.34 2.50 -18.38
N LYS A 139 -1.40 2.86 -17.66
CA LYS A 139 -1.66 4.23 -17.20
C LYS A 139 -1.23 4.36 -15.75
N VAL A 140 -0.64 5.51 -15.44
CA VAL A 140 -0.07 5.77 -14.12
C VAL A 140 -0.93 6.81 -13.40
N ILE A 141 -1.30 6.51 -12.17
CA ILE A 141 -2.01 7.39 -11.25
C ILE A 141 -1.02 7.83 -10.16
N GLY A 142 -0.88 9.13 -9.97
CA GLY A 142 -0.03 9.72 -8.94
C GLY A 142 1.42 9.21 -8.92
N GLU A 143 2.02 9.10 -10.12
CA GLU A 143 3.36 8.58 -10.42
C GLU A 143 3.69 7.12 -9.99
N LYS A 144 2.95 6.53 -9.05
CA LYS A 144 3.30 5.28 -8.36
C LYS A 144 2.43 4.09 -8.74
N PHE A 145 1.18 4.33 -9.14
CA PHE A 145 0.16 3.30 -9.33
C PHE A 145 -0.09 3.05 -10.82
N ALA A 146 0.25 1.88 -11.33
CA ALA A 146 -0.02 1.49 -12.70
C ALA A 146 -1.32 0.69 -12.83
N CYS A 147 -2.13 1.00 -13.83
CA CYS A 147 -3.42 0.37 -14.11
C CYS A 147 -3.62 0.19 -15.62
N THR A 148 -4.60 -0.62 -15.99
CA THR A 148 -4.93 -0.88 -17.39
C THR A 148 -5.70 0.30 -18.00
N ASN A 149 -5.64 0.42 -19.33
CA ASN A 149 -6.47 1.40 -20.04
C ASN A 149 -7.98 1.16 -19.84
N SER A 150 -8.40 -0.10 -19.66
CA SER A 150 -9.80 -0.45 -19.41
C SER A 150 -10.26 0.05 -18.04
N GLU A 151 -9.45 -0.11 -16.99
CA GLU A 151 -9.76 0.38 -15.64
C GLU A 151 -10.00 1.91 -15.65
N ILE A 152 -9.11 2.69 -16.27
CA ILE A 152 -9.27 4.15 -16.34
C ILE A 152 -10.49 4.55 -17.18
N LYS A 153 -10.70 3.90 -18.34
CA LYS A 153 -11.86 4.19 -19.18
C LYS A 153 -13.17 3.89 -18.46
N SER A 154 -13.22 2.82 -17.65
CA SER A 154 -14.39 2.45 -16.86
C SER A 154 -14.75 3.49 -15.79
N LEU A 155 -13.78 4.32 -15.39
CA LEU A 155 -13.96 5.45 -14.47
C LEU A 155 -14.36 6.75 -15.18
N GLY A 156 -14.36 6.79 -16.52
CA GLY A 156 -14.66 8.02 -17.26
C GLY A 156 -13.59 9.12 -17.15
N LEU A 157 -12.44 8.82 -16.52
CA LEU A 157 -11.34 9.77 -16.29
C LEU A 157 -10.36 9.80 -17.48
N LYS A 158 -9.74 10.96 -17.72
CA LYS A 158 -8.65 11.10 -18.71
C LYS A 158 -7.30 10.95 -18.02
N ASN A 159 -6.31 10.46 -18.77
CA ASN A 159 -4.97 10.18 -18.23
C ASN A 159 -4.24 11.44 -17.72
N ALA A 160 -4.44 12.58 -18.36
CA ALA A 160 -3.77 13.82 -17.98
C ALA A 160 -4.19 14.30 -16.58
N ASP A 161 -5.41 13.97 -16.15
CA ASP A 161 -5.98 14.49 -14.91
C ASP A 161 -5.52 13.69 -13.69
N ILE A 162 -4.94 12.49 -13.89
CA ILE A 162 -4.65 11.53 -12.83
C ILE A 162 -3.15 11.25 -12.62
N GLU A 163 -2.29 11.62 -13.57
CA GLU A 163 -0.86 11.29 -13.53
C GLU A 163 -0.12 11.97 -12.37
N ASP A 164 -0.45 13.23 -12.09
CA ASP A 164 0.26 14.09 -11.13
C ASP A 164 -0.37 14.15 -9.72
N LEU A 165 -1.36 13.29 -9.45
CA LEU A 165 -2.05 13.26 -8.16
C LEU A 165 -1.14 12.86 -7.00
N LYS A 166 -1.24 13.57 -5.88
CA LYS A 166 -0.42 13.31 -4.69
C LYS A 166 -1.27 12.77 -3.55
N PHE A 167 -1.30 11.44 -3.42
CA PHE A 167 -2.05 10.76 -2.36
C PHE A 167 -1.32 10.68 -1.03
N PHE A 168 0.01 10.87 -1.03
CA PHE A 168 0.85 10.68 0.13
C PHE A 168 1.87 11.80 0.26
N THR A 169 1.97 12.35 1.46
CA THR A 169 2.99 13.34 1.83
C THR A 169 3.76 12.84 3.04
N ILE A 170 5.08 12.96 3.01
CA ILE A 170 5.92 12.67 4.18
C ILE A 170 6.09 13.99 4.94
N GLN A 171 5.57 14.05 6.16
CA GLN A 171 5.84 15.14 7.09
C GLN A 171 7.01 14.76 7.98
N SER A 172 8.02 15.62 8.08
CA SER A 172 9.18 15.38 8.93
C SER A 172 9.22 16.43 10.03
N ASN A 173 9.08 15.98 11.28
CA ASN A 173 9.07 16.86 12.44
C ASN A 173 10.39 16.70 13.22
N PRO A 174 11.14 17.78 13.46
CA PRO A 174 12.33 17.72 14.30
C PRO A 174 11.94 17.48 15.77
N ARG A 175 12.68 16.61 16.44
CA ARG A 175 12.53 16.26 17.85
C ARG A 175 13.88 16.27 18.54
N LEU A 176 13.85 16.53 19.85
CA LEU A 176 15.03 16.54 20.71
C LEU A 176 14.74 15.67 21.93
N VAL A 177 15.64 14.74 22.22
CA VAL A 177 15.67 14.01 23.48
C VAL A 177 16.28 14.95 24.51
N VAL A 178 15.52 15.23 25.57
CA VAL A 178 15.97 16.03 26.71
C VAL A 178 16.09 15.11 27.90
N SER A 179 17.28 15.11 28.52
CA SER A 179 17.53 14.32 29.71
C SER A 179 16.65 14.80 30.86
N ARG A 180 16.02 13.88 31.58
CA ARG A 180 15.26 14.24 32.80
C ARG A 180 16.15 14.51 34.01
N VAL A 181 17.45 14.20 33.91
CA VAL A 181 18.40 14.28 35.03
C VAL A 181 19.08 15.64 35.09
N ASN A 182 19.37 16.24 33.93
CA ASN A 182 20.12 17.50 33.85
C ASN A 182 19.51 18.53 32.87
N ASP A 183 18.32 18.26 32.31
CA ASP A 183 17.63 19.07 31.31
C ASP A 183 18.48 19.43 30.07
N GLN A 184 19.55 18.67 29.82
CA GLN A 184 20.39 18.87 28.64
C GLN A 184 19.82 18.14 27.43
N SER A 185 20.07 18.74 26.27
CA SER A 185 19.79 18.13 24.97
C SER A 185 20.73 16.97 24.72
N GLU A 186 20.21 15.75 24.65
CA GLU A 186 21.03 14.55 24.42
C GLU A 186 21.11 14.21 22.93
N ASN A 187 19.97 14.22 22.22
CA ASN A 187 19.94 13.74 20.85
C ASN A 187 18.87 14.43 19.99
N PHE A 188 19.26 14.84 18.78
CA PHE A 188 18.35 15.42 17.79
C PHE A 188 17.97 14.37 16.75
N TYR A 189 16.68 14.22 16.45
CA TYR A 189 16.19 13.28 15.46
C TYR A 189 14.97 13.83 14.71
N TYR A 190 14.69 13.27 13.54
CA TYR A 190 13.47 13.55 12.80
C TYR A 190 12.45 12.44 13.03
N GLN A 191 11.23 12.83 13.37
CA GLN A 191 10.08 11.96 13.39
C GLN A 191 9.27 12.21 12.12
N GLU A 192 9.39 11.29 11.18
CA GLU A 192 8.62 11.32 9.94
C GLU A 192 7.21 10.73 10.16
N ALA A 193 6.22 11.18 9.40
CA ALA A 193 4.89 10.58 9.30
C ALA A 193 4.40 10.59 7.84
N LEU A 194 3.77 9.51 7.40
CA LEU A 194 3.07 9.40 6.13
C LEU A 194 1.65 9.96 6.31
N GLU A 195 1.36 11.08 5.69
CA GLU A 195 0.03 11.69 5.65
C GLU A 195 -0.71 11.26 4.38
N ILE A 196 -1.96 10.81 4.55
CA ILE A 196 -2.84 10.42 3.45
C ILE A 196 -3.67 11.62 3.02
N ILE A 197 -3.73 11.86 1.71
CA ILE A 197 -4.44 13.01 1.14
C ILE A 197 -5.47 12.51 0.13
N TYR A 198 -6.72 12.89 0.33
CA TYR A 198 -7.79 12.67 -0.64
C TYR A 198 -7.67 13.69 -1.77
N GLN A 199 -7.96 13.27 -3.00
CA GLN A 199 -7.85 14.11 -4.19
C GLN A 199 -9.21 14.24 -4.86
N GLN A 200 -9.51 15.43 -5.39
CA GLN A 200 -10.72 15.67 -6.16
C GLN A 200 -10.37 15.95 -7.62
N VAL A 201 -11.00 15.21 -8.54
CA VAL A 201 -10.75 15.32 -9.99
C VAL A 201 -12.04 15.06 -10.76
N ASN A 202 -12.46 16.00 -11.61
CA ASN A 202 -13.60 15.84 -12.52
C ASN A 202 -14.88 15.31 -11.85
N GLY A 203 -15.19 15.78 -10.63
CA GLY A 203 -16.36 15.32 -9.87
C GLY A 203 -16.18 14.01 -9.11
N TYR A 204 -14.99 13.39 -9.16
CA TYR A 204 -14.63 12.25 -8.33
C TYR A 204 -13.84 12.69 -7.10
N GLU A 205 -14.14 12.08 -5.96
CA GLU A 205 -13.25 12.02 -4.81
C GLU A 205 -12.48 10.69 -4.82
N ILE A 206 -11.15 10.79 -4.75
CA ILE A 206 -10.23 9.65 -4.79
C ILE A 206 -9.63 9.50 -3.40
N CYS A 207 -10.03 8.42 -2.72
CA CYS A 207 -9.67 8.10 -1.35
C CYS A 207 -8.72 6.90 -1.33
N PRO A 208 -7.46 7.05 -0.89
CA PRO A 208 -6.59 5.91 -0.64
C PRO A 208 -7.12 5.06 0.52
N PHE A 209 -7.07 3.74 0.37
CA PHE A 209 -7.37 2.79 1.43
C PHE A 209 -6.27 1.75 1.55
N MET A 210 -6.15 1.13 2.71
CA MET A 210 -5.21 0.03 2.94
C MET A 210 -5.96 -1.30 2.94
N TYR A 211 -5.33 -2.37 2.51
CA TYR A 211 -5.92 -3.70 2.60
C TYR A 211 -4.84 -4.79 2.71
N PHE A 212 -5.20 -5.94 3.25
CA PHE A 212 -4.35 -7.13 3.22
C PHE A 212 -5.16 -8.38 2.91
N PHE A 213 -4.48 -9.40 2.39
CA PHE A 213 -5.06 -10.72 2.18
C PHE A 213 -4.89 -11.59 3.40
N TYR A 214 -5.95 -12.31 3.71
CA TYR A 214 -6.01 -13.35 4.72
C TYR A 214 -6.29 -14.70 4.07
N GLN A 215 -5.49 -15.70 4.41
CA GLN A 215 -5.73 -17.09 4.08
C GLN A 215 -5.66 -17.93 5.34
N GLY A 216 -6.68 -18.74 5.58
CA GLY A 216 -6.82 -19.56 6.78
C GLY A 216 -8.27 -19.63 7.24
N GLU A 217 -8.53 -20.39 8.30
CA GLU A 217 -9.84 -20.40 8.96
C GLU A 217 -10.04 -19.10 9.74
N LEU A 218 -11.15 -18.39 9.50
CA LEU A 218 -11.49 -17.20 10.25
C LEU A 218 -12.59 -17.57 11.25
N ASN A 219 -12.25 -17.55 12.54
CA ASN A 219 -13.25 -17.63 13.62
C ASN A 219 -13.66 -16.22 14.06
N GLN A 220 -14.81 -16.12 14.74
CA GLN A 220 -15.35 -14.83 15.22
C GLN A 220 -14.38 -14.05 16.12
N ARG A 221 -13.54 -14.77 16.89
CA ARG A 221 -12.59 -14.13 17.79
C ARG A 221 -11.46 -13.46 17.04
N LEU A 222 -10.96 -14.09 15.98
CA LEU A 222 -9.93 -13.56 15.10
C LEU A 222 -10.50 -12.45 14.20
N GLU A 223 -11.76 -12.55 13.78
CA GLU A 223 -12.45 -11.48 13.07
C GLU A 223 -12.60 -10.22 13.93
N ALA A 224 -12.88 -10.34 15.22
CA ALA A 224 -12.94 -9.19 16.12
C ALA A 224 -11.56 -8.56 16.45
N VAL A 225 -10.47 -9.27 16.17
CA VAL A 225 -9.09 -8.75 16.35
C VAL A 225 -8.62 -7.94 15.14
N ILE A 226 -9.13 -8.28 13.95
CA ILE A 226 -8.78 -7.67 12.67
C ILE A 226 -9.65 -6.44 12.43
#